data_AF-A0AAD1YEQ0-F1
#
_entry.id   AF-A0AAD1YEQ0-F1
#
_cell.length_a   1.000
_cell.length_b   1.000
_cell.length_c   1.000
_cell.angle_alpha   90.00
_cell.angle_beta   90.00
_cell.angle_gamma   90.00
#
_symmetry.space_group_name_H-M   'P 1'
#
loop_
_entity.id
_entity.type
_entity.pdbx_description
1 polymer ?
#
loop_
_entity_poly.entity_id
_entity_poly.type
_entity_poly.pdbx_seq_one_letter_code
_entity_poly.pdbx_strand_id
1 'polypeptide(L)'
;MEKRVIIDDSCPTSVGKYTTYLFGEGAIGLGNGGAPVPTETDRDSLAGDDILINRKHYILHPRGVKWIGSAAGSSPTNAELATGTNWSRVYEDKAIRMVKFVHKL
;
A
#
# COMPACT_ATOMS: atom_id res chain seq x y z
N MET A 1 4.03 -25.17 14.56
CA MET A 1 2.93 -25.01 13.59
C MET A 1 1.91 -23.98 14.10
N GLU A 2 2.35 -22.77 14.46
CA GLU A 2 1.51 -21.76 15.14
C GLU A 2 1.47 -20.43 14.35
N LYS A 3 1.22 -20.49 13.04
CA LYS A 3 1.17 -19.28 12.19
C LYS A 3 -0.21 -19.16 11.55
N ARG A 4 -0.78 -17.96 11.58
CA ARG A 4 -2.06 -17.65 10.94
C ARG A 4 -1.88 -17.64 9.42
N VAL A 5 -2.76 -18.36 8.72
CA VAL A 5 -2.87 -18.32 7.26
C VAL A 5 -4.11 -17.51 6.90
N ILE A 6 -3.94 -16.55 5.99
CA ILE A 6 -5.02 -15.77 5.41
C ILE A 6 -5.11 -16.20 3.94
N ILE A 7 -6.30 -16.59 3.51
CA ILE A 7 -6.55 -17.10 2.15
C ILE A 7 -7.29 -16.01 1.40
N ASP A 8 -6.79 -15.69 0.20
CA ASP A 8 -7.36 -14.68 -0.68
C ASP A 8 -7.06 -15.03 -2.15
N ASP A 9 -8.10 -14.99 -3.00
CA ASP A 9 -8.02 -15.37 -4.41
C ASP A 9 -7.38 -14.30 -5.30
N SER A 10 -7.16 -13.09 -4.78
CA SER A 10 -6.60 -11.94 -5.51
C SER A 10 -5.08 -11.79 -5.35
N CYS A 11 -4.40 -12.76 -4.72
CA CYS A 11 -2.94 -12.77 -4.62
C CYS A 11 -2.26 -12.71 -6.01
N PRO A 12 -1.16 -11.94 -6.20
CA PRO A 12 -0.53 -11.79 -7.51
C PRO A 12 -0.04 -13.12 -8.09
N THR A 13 -0.46 -13.40 -9.33
CA THR A 13 0.01 -14.54 -10.10
C THR A 13 0.61 -14.10 -11.42
N SER A 14 1.53 -14.91 -11.93
CA SER A 14 2.04 -14.84 -13.31
C SER A 14 2.00 -16.27 -13.85
N VAL A 15 2.06 -16.47 -15.17
CA VAL A 15 1.86 -17.78 -15.81
C VAL A 15 2.68 -18.88 -15.11
N GLY A 16 1.98 -19.78 -14.40
CA GLY A 16 2.58 -20.89 -13.64
C GLY A 16 3.42 -20.50 -12.42
N LYS A 17 3.33 -19.26 -11.93
CA LYS A 17 4.06 -18.72 -10.76
C LYS A 17 3.10 -18.02 -9.80
N TYR A 18 3.14 -18.43 -8.55
CA TYR A 18 2.26 -17.94 -7.49
C TYR A 18 3.09 -17.16 -6.48
N THR A 19 2.59 -15.98 -6.09
CA THR A 19 3.23 -15.15 -5.08
C THR A 19 2.50 -15.30 -3.75
N THR A 20 3.22 -15.75 -2.72
CA THR A 20 2.74 -15.75 -1.34
C THR A 20 3.56 -14.75 -0.53
N TYR A 21 2.89 -13.88 0.23
CA TYR A 21 3.54 -12.93 1.12
C TYR A 21 3.51 -13.42 2.56
N LEU A 22 4.65 -13.35 3.23
CA LEU A 22 4.78 -13.67 4.64
C LEU A 22 5.07 -12.37 5.40
N PHE A 23 4.18 -12.01 6.31
CA PHE A 23 4.30 -10.81 7.14
C PHE A 23 4.45 -11.18 8.61
N GLY A 24 5.40 -10.53 9.28
CA GLY A 24 5.41 -10.47 10.74
C GLY A 24 4.47 -9.37 11.24
N GLU A 25 4.08 -9.45 12.50
CA GLU A 25 3.25 -8.43 13.13
C GLU A 25 3.94 -7.04 13.09
N GLY A 26 3.17 -6.03 12.71
CA GLY A 26 3.67 -4.65 12.58
C GLY A 26 4.65 -4.43 11.42
N ALA A 27 4.64 -5.29 10.39
CA ALA A 27 5.47 -5.11 9.19
C ALA A 27 5.15 -3.80 8.44
N ILE A 28 3.89 -3.38 8.45
CA ILE A 28 3.42 -2.11 7.86
C ILE A 28 2.84 -1.24 8.98
N GLY A 29 3.29 0.01 9.05
CA GLY A 29 2.66 1.04 9.87
C GLY A 29 1.54 1.73 9.09
N LEU A 30 0.42 1.98 9.75
CA LEU A 30 -0.68 2.80 9.24
C LEU A 30 -0.80 4.07 10.08
N GLY A 31 -0.80 5.22 9.43
CA GLY A 31 -1.20 6.50 10.01
C GLY A 31 -2.40 7.04 9.25
N ASN A 32 -3.48 7.42 9.94
CA ASN A 32 -4.62 8.08 9.31
C ASN A 32 -4.55 9.58 9.60
N GLY A 33 -4.66 10.39 8.55
CA GLY A 33 -4.78 11.84 8.65
C GLY A 33 -6.24 12.27 8.59
N GLY A 34 -6.54 13.45 9.14
CA GLY A 34 -7.84 14.10 8.98
C GLY A 34 -7.89 14.85 7.66
N ALA A 35 -8.77 14.45 6.74
CA ALA A 35 -9.13 15.30 5.62
C ALA A 35 -9.98 16.48 6.15
N PRO A 36 -9.77 17.73 5.70
CA PRO A 36 -10.54 18.88 6.20
C PRO A 36 -12.05 18.76 5.99
N VAL A 37 -12.46 18.21 4.84
CA VAL A 37 -13.86 17.88 4.51
C VAL A 37 -13.88 16.44 3.96
N PRO A 38 -14.07 15.44 4.84
CA PRO A 38 -14.00 14.02 4.46
C PRO A 38 -15.17 13.54 3.62
N THR A 39 -16.36 14.11 3.81
CA THR A 39 -17.56 13.75 3.06
C THR A 39 -18.31 15.01 2.69
N GLU A 40 -18.69 15.12 1.43
CA GLU A 40 -19.49 16.23 0.92
C GLU A 40 -20.41 15.76 -0.21
N THR A 41 -21.41 16.57 -0.49
CA THR A 41 -22.36 16.36 -1.58
C THR A 41 -22.34 17.54 -2.53
N ASP A 42 -22.47 17.30 -3.83
CA ASP A 42 -22.55 18.34 -4.84
C ASP A 42 -23.63 17.99 -5.88
N ARG A 43 -24.04 18.97 -6.69
CA ARG A 43 -25.05 18.79 -7.74
C ARG A 43 -24.64 19.51 -9.02
N ASP A 44 -24.51 18.76 -10.11
CA ASP A 44 -24.43 19.33 -11.45
C ASP A 44 -25.84 19.57 -11.97
N SER A 45 -26.30 20.83 -11.85
CA SER A 45 -27.65 21.21 -12.27
C SER A 45 -27.90 21.13 -13.78
N LEU A 46 -26.86 21.23 -14.62
CA LEU A 46 -27.01 21.15 -16.08
C LEU A 46 -27.07 19.71 -16.56
N ALA A 47 -26.34 18.81 -15.90
CA ALA A 47 -26.39 17.37 -16.17
C ALA A 47 -27.54 16.66 -15.44
N GLY A 48 -28.02 17.23 -14.33
CA GLY A 48 -29.05 16.62 -13.47
C GLY A 48 -28.51 15.59 -12.48
N ASP A 49 -27.20 15.60 -12.23
CA ASP A 49 -26.50 14.60 -11.40
C ASP A 49 -26.31 15.08 -9.96
N ASP A 50 -26.52 14.16 -9.01
CA ASP A 50 -26.16 14.33 -7.60
C ASP A 50 -24.88 13.52 -7.28
N ILE A 51 -23.92 14.14 -6.61
CA ILE A 51 -22.57 13.61 -6.39
C ILE A 51 -22.34 13.44 -4.89
N LEU A 52 -21.82 12.28 -4.50
CA LEU A 52 -21.27 12.03 -3.17
C LEU A 52 -19.75 11.88 -3.26
N ILE A 53 -19.03 12.71 -2.51
CA ILE A 53 -17.57 12.75 -2.53
C ILE A 53 -17.05 12.30 -1.17
N ASN A 54 -16.10 11.37 -1.18
CA ASN A 54 -15.37 10.95 0.02
C ASN A 54 -13.86 11.17 -0.14
N ARG A 55 -13.22 11.75 0.88
CA ARG A 55 -11.79 12.02 0.94
C ARG A 55 -11.19 11.34 2.16
N LYS A 56 -10.09 10.62 1.95
CA LYS A 56 -9.32 9.97 3.01
C LYS A 56 -7.84 10.29 2.83
N HIS A 57 -7.21 10.77 3.90
CA HIS A 57 -5.76 10.92 3.98
C HIS A 57 -5.19 9.81 4.86
N TYR A 58 -4.23 9.04 4.36
CA TYR A 58 -3.56 8.02 5.14
C TYR A 58 -2.13 7.80 4.62
N ILE A 59 -1.31 7.20 5.47
CA ILE A 59 0.07 6.83 5.20
C ILE A 59 0.20 5.35 5.52
N LEU A 60 0.72 4.59 4.55
CA LEU A 60 1.18 3.22 4.76
C LEU A 60 2.69 3.20 4.55
N HIS A 61 3.42 2.65 5.50
CA HIS A 61 4.88 2.62 5.42
C HIS A 61 5.44 1.29 5.91
N PRO A 62 6.30 0.59 5.13
CA PRO A 62 6.92 -0.64 5.59
C PRO A 62 7.99 -0.33 6.65
N ARG A 63 7.98 -1.05 7.76
CA ARG A 63 8.92 -0.81 8.85
C ARG A 63 10.31 -1.32 8.47
N GLY A 64 11.33 -0.49 8.67
CA GLY A 64 12.74 -0.83 8.41
C GLY A 64 13.24 -0.51 7.01
N VAL A 65 12.41 0.08 6.15
CA VAL A 65 12.83 0.70 4.88
C VAL A 65 12.62 2.21 4.95
N LYS A 66 13.30 2.97 4.10
CA LYS A 66 13.17 4.42 3.99
C LYS A 66 12.91 4.78 2.53
N TRP A 67 11.99 5.71 2.31
CA TRP A 67 11.84 6.39 1.03
C TRP A 67 13.04 7.32 0.79
N ILE A 68 13.70 7.14 -0.35
CA ILE A 68 14.84 7.95 -0.81
C ILE A 68 14.58 8.59 -2.17
N GLY A 69 13.44 8.30 -2.79
CA GLY A 69 13.04 8.91 -4.06
C GLY A 69 12.71 10.40 -3.92
N SER A 70 12.69 11.09 -5.06
CA SER A 70 12.14 12.44 -5.16
C SER A 70 10.69 12.34 -5.61
N ALA A 71 9.77 12.93 -4.86
CA ALA A 71 8.37 13.03 -5.29
C ALA A 71 8.22 14.20 -6.26
N ALA A 72 7.46 14.00 -7.35
CA ALA A 72 7.12 15.09 -8.27
C ALA A 72 6.21 16.16 -7.66
N GLY A 73 5.39 15.80 -6.65
CA GLY A 73 4.48 16.71 -5.95
C GLY A 73 4.65 16.66 -4.43
N SER A 74 3.62 17.10 -3.69
CA SER A 74 3.61 17.09 -2.23
C SER A 74 3.68 15.68 -1.62
N SER A 75 3.42 14.63 -2.40
CA SER A 75 3.57 13.23 -2.01
C SER A 75 3.91 12.38 -3.23
N PRO A 76 4.60 11.23 -3.07
CA PRO A 76 4.90 10.33 -4.18
C PRO A 76 3.63 9.78 -4.82
N THR A 77 3.65 9.65 -6.14
CA THR A 77 2.64 8.94 -6.93
C THR A 77 2.76 7.42 -6.75
N ASN A 78 1.71 6.68 -7.09
CA ASN A 78 1.74 5.21 -7.03
C ASN A 78 2.84 4.61 -7.94
N ALA A 79 3.14 5.24 -9.07
CA ALA A 79 4.21 4.81 -9.97
C ALA A 79 5.60 5.00 -9.34
N GLU A 80 5.82 6.13 -8.68
CA GLU A 80 7.06 6.39 -7.94
C GLU A 80 7.21 5.43 -6.77
N LEU A 81 6.13 5.18 -5.99
CA LEU A 81 6.12 4.23 -4.88
C LEU A 81 6.42 2.80 -5.33
N ALA A 82 5.96 2.39 -6.51
CA ALA A 82 6.22 1.07 -7.07
C ALA A 82 7.68 0.87 -7.52
N THR A 83 8.43 1.96 -7.72
CA THR A 83 9.80 1.92 -8.21
C THR A 83 10.75 1.53 -7.07
N GLY A 84 11.28 0.30 -7.13
CA GLY A 84 12.12 -0.26 -6.06
C GLY A 84 13.38 0.54 -5.73
N THR A 85 13.98 1.23 -6.70
CA THR A 85 15.18 2.07 -6.50
C THR A 85 14.91 3.34 -5.68
N ASN A 86 13.64 3.71 -5.50
CA ASN A 86 13.26 4.83 -4.63
C ASN A 86 13.20 4.46 -3.15
N TRP A 87 13.56 3.21 -2.80
CA TRP A 87 13.56 2.70 -1.44
C TRP A 87 14.94 2.19 -1.05
N SER A 88 15.29 2.39 0.21
CA SER A 88 16.49 1.81 0.80
C SER A 88 16.15 1.09 2.10
N ARG A 89 16.81 -0.04 2.36
CA ARG A 89 16.70 -0.75 3.63
C ARG A 89 17.54 -0.02 4.68
N VAL A 90 16.94 0.25 5.84
CA VAL A 90 17.62 0.89 6.98
C VAL A 90 17.92 -0.13 8.07
N TYR A 91 17.04 -1.12 8.24
CA TYR A 91 17.29 -2.23 9.14
C TYR A 91 18.06 -3.33 8.43
N GLU A 92 18.74 -4.16 9.23
CA GLU A 92 19.30 -5.42 8.77
C GLU A 92 18.25 -6.29 8.08
N ASP A 93 18.66 -7.05 7.07
CA ASP A 93 17.77 -7.84 6.22
C ASP A 93 16.81 -8.75 7.01
N LYS A 94 17.31 -9.35 8.10
CA LYS A 94 16.52 -10.26 8.95
C LYS A 94 15.52 -9.52 9.86
N ALA A 95 15.67 -8.22 10.06
CA ALA A 95 14.80 -7.40 10.89
C ALA A 95 13.62 -6.80 10.10
N ILE A 96 13.62 -6.93 8.77
CA ILE A 96 12.49 -6.54 7.92
C ILE A 96 11.48 -7.69 7.91
N ARG A 97 10.29 -7.42 8.46
CA ARG A 97 9.26 -8.43 8.74
C ARG A 97 8.36 -8.75 7.55
N MET A 98 8.90 -8.75 6.34
CA MET A 98 8.14 -9.02 5.12
C MET A 98 8.98 -9.81 4.13
N VAL A 99 8.40 -10.88 3.59
CA VAL A 99 9.02 -11.73 2.57
C VAL A 99 8.05 -11.99 1.44
N LYS A 100 8.56 -11.93 0.20
CA LYS A 100 7.86 -12.40 -0.99
C LYS A 100 8.40 -13.78 -1.36
N PHE A 101 7.54 -14.79 -1.39
CA PHE A 101 7.88 -16.15 -1.83
C PHE A 101 7.18 -16.45 -3.16
N VAL A 102 7.94 -16.79 -4.19
CA VAL A 102 7.40 -17.12 -5.52
C VAL A 102 7.66 -18.59 -5.80
N HIS A 103 6.61 -19.35 -6.11
CA HIS A 103 6.70 -20.79 -6.31
C HIS A 103 5.80 -21.27 -7.48
N LYS A 104 6.04 -22.51 -7.91
CA LYS A 104 5.12 -23.25 -8.77
C LYS A 104 4.17 -24.08 -7.89
N LEU A 105 3.03 -24.49 -8.44
CA LEU A 105 2.20 -25.54 -7.83
C LEU A 105 2.75 -26.91 -8.18
#